data_AF-A0A7S1M6E0-F1
#
_entry.id   AF-A0A7S1M6E0-F1
#
_cell.length_a   1.000
_cell.length_b   1.000
_cell.length_c   1.000
_cell.angle_alpha   90.00
_cell.angle_beta   90.00
_cell.angle_gamma   90.00
#
_symmetry.space_group_name_H-M   'P 1'
#
loop_
_entity.id
_entity.type
_entity.pdbx_description
1 polymer ?
#
loop_
_entity_poly.entity_id
_entity_poly.type
_entity_poly.pdbx_seq_one_letter_code
_entity_poly.pdbx_strand_id
1 'polypeptide(L)'
;VPPQVELTAAWLPRELRQRLCEELDGIWCAQVGSPVLFSWTEWLRREAWTSLALGAELEVETQDVDVKALAARDPKRSLQCDNCAELLAVREATGLGGCRHALCAACLGVLARLHAPAEPLCPLEACRAPLAEEAARTGRRGPQP
;
A
#
# COMPACT_ATOMS: atom_id res chain seq x y z
N VAL A 1 -3.21 26.75 -24.79
CA VAL A 1 -3.16 26.71 -23.31
C VAL A 1 -2.43 25.43 -22.93
N PRO A 2 -1.38 25.47 -22.09
CA PRO A 2 -0.71 24.25 -21.64
C PRO A 2 -1.66 23.39 -20.78
N PRO A 3 -1.57 22.06 -20.85
CA PRO A 3 -2.34 21.20 -19.97
C PRO A 3 -1.84 21.31 -18.53
N GLN A 4 -2.77 21.35 -17.57
CA GLN A 4 -2.42 21.25 -16.15
C GLN A 4 -2.19 19.78 -15.80
N VAL A 5 -1.02 19.47 -15.25
CA VAL A 5 -0.64 18.12 -14.83
C VAL A 5 -0.25 18.14 -13.36
N GLU A 6 -0.70 17.13 -12.65
CA GLU A 6 -0.28 16.87 -11.28
C GLU A 6 0.41 15.50 -11.23
N LEU A 7 1.69 15.47 -10.85
CA LEU A 7 2.45 14.25 -10.62
C LEU A 7 2.46 13.93 -9.13
N THR A 8 1.84 12.81 -8.74
CA THR A 8 1.82 12.34 -7.36
C THR A 8 2.50 10.98 -7.24
N ALA A 9 3.59 10.91 -6.48
CA ALA A 9 4.25 9.67 -6.13
C ALA A 9 4.85 9.79 -4.72
N ALA A 10 4.46 8.87 -3.82
CA ALA A 10 4.87 8.90 -2.42
C ALA A 10 6.38 8.67 -2.23
N TRP A 11 6.99 7.89 -3.13
CA TRP A 11 8.41 7.58 -3.12
C TRP A 11 9.28 8.64 -3.81
N LEU A 12 8.67 9.56 -4.57
CA LEU A 12 9.40 10.52 -5.39
C LEU A 12 9.53 11.87 -4.65
N PRO A 13 10.73 12.33 -4.28
CA PRO A 13 10.94 13.63 -3.63
C PRO A 13 10.38 14.80 -4.43
N ARG A 14 10.07 15.92 -3.74
CA ARG A 14 9.46 17.10 -4.34
C ARG A 14 10.34 17.69 -5.45
N GLU A 15 11.64 17.67 -5.24
CA GLU A 15 12.66 18.21 -6.13
C GLU A 15 12.67 17.44 -7.46
N LEU A 16 12.59 16.10 -7.39
CA LEU A 16 12.52 15.26 -8.59
C LEU A 16 11.16 15.40 -9.30
N ARG A 17 10.06 15.55 -8.54
CA ARG A 17 8.74 15.86 -9.13
C ARG A 17 8.75 17.18 -9.88
N GLN A 18 9.38 18.21 -9.34
CA GLN A 18 9.50 19.50 -10.01
C GLN A 18 10.30 19.38 -11.31
N ARG A 19 11.45 18.68 -11.28
CA ARG A 19 12.24 18.41 -12.48
C ARG A 19 11.44 17.66 -13.56
N LEU A 20 10.63 16.67 -13.18
CA LEU A 20 9.75 15.99 -14.14
C LEU A 20 8.74 16.96 -14.78
N CYS A 21 8.11 17.83 -13.98
CA CYS A 21 7.18 18.82 -14.54
C CYS A 21 7.87 19.75 -15.53
N GLU A 22 9.07 20.23 -15.21
CA GLU A 22 9.87 21.09 -16.10
C GLU A 22 10.20 20.40 -17.43
N GLU A 23 10.57 19.11 -17.40
CA GLU A 23 10.82 18.32 -18.61
C GLU A 23 9.54 18.09 -19.45
N LEU A 24 8.42 17.78 -18.79
CA LEU A 24 7.13 17.64 -19.46
C LEU A 24 6.67 18.95 -20.12
N ASP A 25 6.88 20.07 -19.46
CA ASP A 25 6.63 21.41 -20.00
C ASP A 25 7.54 21.71 -21.21
N GLY A 26 8.81 21.28 -21.15
CA GLY A 26 9.74 21.34 -22.28
C GLY A 26 9.24 20.54 -23.49
N ILE A 27 8.79 19.31 -23.26
CA ILE A 27 8.20 18.46 -24.30
C ILE A 27 6.94 19.12 -24.87
N TRP A 28 6.08 19.72 -24.04
CA TRP A 28 4.92 20.46 -24.53
C TRP A 28 5.32 21.63 -25.44
N CYS A 29 6.28 22.44 -25.03
CA CYS A 29 6.77 23.59 -25.81
C CYS A 29 7.34 23.18 -27.18
N ALA A 30 7.92 21.98 -27.29
CA ALA A 30 8.49 21.48 -28.54
C ALA A 30 7.44 21.01 -29.56
N GLN A 31 6.22 20.66 -29.12
CA GLN A 31 5.16 20.09 -29.96
C GLN A 31 3.81 20.80 -29.76
N VAL A 32 3.85 22.11 -29.55
CA VAL A 32 2.65 22.96 -29.42
C VAL A 32 1.74 22.75 -30.63
N GLY A 33 0.49 22.32 -30.38
CA GLY A 33 -0.51 22.03 -31.41
C GLY A 33 -0.70 20.54 -31.72
N SER A 34 0.14 19.66 -31.16
CA SER A 34 0.02 18.20 -31.29
C SER A 34 -0.48 17.53 -29.99
N PRO A 35 -1.06 16.32 -30.06
CA PRO A 35 -1.46 15.56 -28.87
C PRO A 35 -0.24 15.22 -28.00
N VAL A 36 -0.21 15.73 -26.77
CA VAL A 36 0.97 15.64 -25.88
C VAL A 36 0.98 14.39 -24.99
N LEU A 37 -0.20 13.81 -24.71
CA LEU A 37 -0.36 12.73 -23.72
C LEU A 37 0.51 11.51 -24.05
N PHE A 38 0.52 11.06 -25.31
CA PHE A 38 1.29 9.90 -25.72
C PHE A 38 2.80 10.15 -25.56
N SER A 39 3.28 11.30 -26.04
CA SER A 39 4.68 11.71 -25.91
C SER A 39 5.11 11.77 -24.44
N TRP A 40 4.28 12.35 -23.57
CA TRP A 40 4.53 12.40 -22.14
C TRP A 40 4.58 11.01 -21.49
N THR A 41 3.60 10.14 -21.77
CA THR A 41 3.61 8.78 -21.23
C THR A 41 4.82 7.99 -21.70
N GLU A 42 5.22 8.14 -22.96
CA GLU A 42 6.35 7.41 -23.52
C GLU A 42 7.69 7.92 -22.97
N TRP A 43 7.83 9.24 -22.82
CA TRP A 43 8.99 9.84 -22.17
C TRP A 43 9.10 9.43 -20.70
N LEU A 44 7.99 9.50 -19.94
CA LEU A 44 7.94 9.03 -18.55
C LEU A 44 8.33 7.56 -18.42
N ARG A 45 7.96 6.73 -19.41
CA ARG A 45 8.26 5.31 -19.43
C ARG A 45 9.72 5.00 -19.76
N ARG A 46 10.34 5.73 -20.69
CA ARG A 46 11.65 5.37 -21.26
C ARG A 46 12.80 6.24 -20.79
N GLU A 47 12.54 7.51 -20.52
CA GLU A 47 13.58 8.54 -20.37
C GLU A 47 13.60 9.16 -18.98
N ALA A 48 12.47 9.21 -18.28
CA ALA A 48 12.39 9.83 -16.96
C ALA A 48 13.35 9.21 -15.93
N TRP A 49 13.51 7.88 -15.91
CA TRP A 49 14.46 7.21 -15.00
C TRP A 49 15.89 7.68 -15.20
N THR A 50 16.33 7.73 -16.46
CA THR A 50 17.66 8.21 -16.84
C THR A 50 17.82 9.71 -16.56
N SER A 51 16.82 10.53 -16.88
CA SER A 51 16.84 11.98 -16.66
C SER A 51 16.92 12.34 -15.16
N LEU A 52 16.23 11.56 -14.31
CA LEU A 52 16.28 11.72 -12.87
C LEU A 52 17.50 11.06 -12.22
N ALA A 53 18.36 10.39 -13.00
CA ALA A 53 19.47 9.58 -12.50
C ALA A 53 19.03 8.58 -11.41
N LEU A 54 17.79 8.09 -11.50
CA LEU A 54 17.29 7.05 -10.62
C LEU A 54 17.96 5.74 -11.03
N GLY A 55 18.42 4.97 -10.04
CA GLY A 55 19.00 3.65 -10.29
C GLY A 55 18.03 2.72 -11.03
N ALA A 56 18.55 1.66 -11.64
CA ALA A 56 17.75 0.68 -12.38
C ALA A 56 16.75 -0.10 -11.50
N GLU A 57 16.89 0.02 -10.18
CA GLU A 57 16.11 -0.73 -9.20
C GLU A 57 15.62 0.24 -8.12
N LEU A 58 14.31 0.24 -7.90
CA LEU A 58 13.68 0.91 -6.77
C LEU A 58 13.47 -0.16 -5.71
N GLU A 59 14.26 -0.11 -4.64
CA GLU A 59 14.00 -0.93 -3.47
C GLU A 59 12.73 -0.41 -2.79
N VAL A 60 11.61 -1.06 -3.10
CA VAL A 60 10.35 -0.83 -2.39
C VAL A 60 10.48 -1.54 -1.04
N GLU A 61 10.98 -0.81 -0.05
CA GLU A 61 10.81 -1.22 1.34
C GLU A 61 9.31 -1.28 1.61
N THR A 62 8.81 -2.50 1.63
CA THR A 62 7.47 -2.77 2.15
C THR A 62 7.57 -2.48 3.64
N GLN A 63 7.06 -1.32 4.08
CA GLN A 63 6.96 -1.01 5.49
C GLN A 63 6.00 -2.00 6.14
N ASP A 64 6.38 -2.57 7.28
CA ASP A 64 5.45 -3.29 8.14
C ASP A 64 4.26 -2.38 8.42
N VAL A 65 3.09 -2.78 7.94
CA VAL A 65 1.87 -2.00 8.15
C VAL A 65 1.44 -2.23 9.60
N ASP A 66 1.93 -1.39 10.50
CA ASP A 66 1.30 -1.25 11.80
C ASP A 66 -0.09 -0.64 11.57
N VAL A 67 -1.10 -1.51 11.58
CA VAL A 67 -2.51 -1.14 11.38
C VAL A 67 -2.95 -0.07 12.38
N LYS A 68 -2.40 -0.06 13.61
CA LYS A 68 -2.72 0.97 14.61
C LYS A 68 -2.12 2.32 14.22
N ALA A 69 -0.85 2.33 13.82
CA ALA A 69 -0.19 3.55 13.34
C ALA A 69 -0.87 4.07 12.06
N LEU A 70 -1.30 3.17 11.18
CA LEU A 70 -2.02 3.53 9.96
C LEU A 70 -3.39 4.13 10.27
N ALA A 71 -4.15 3.54 11.18
CA ALA A 71 -5.44 4.07 11.63
C ALA A 71 -5.32 5.47 12.26
N ALA A 72 -4.23 5.73 13.00
CA ALA A 72 -3.97 7.04 13.59
C ALA A 72 -3.64 8.11 12.54
N ARG A 73 -2.94 7.74 11.46
CA ARG A 73 -2.55 8.65 10.37
C ARG A 73 -3.69 8.92 9.39
N ASP A 74 -4.42 7.88 9.00
CA ASP A 74 -5.50 7.96 8.02
C ASP A 74 -6.66 7.02 8.41
N PRO A 75 -7.59 7.49 9.25
CA PRO A 75 -8.69 6.66 9.73
C PRO A 75 -9.73 6.32 8.65
N LYS A 76 -9.69 7.00 7.50
CA LYS A 76 -10.60 6.75 6.37
C LYS A 76 -10.04 5.71 5.40
N ARG A 77 -8.78 5.30 5.57
CA ARG A 77 -8.16 4.29 4.73
C ARG A 77 -8.86 2.94 4.92
N SER A 78 -9.06 2.26 3.81
CA SER A 78 -9.54 0.87 3.80
C SER A 78 -8.37 -0.09 3.63
N LEU A 79 -8.46 -1.24 4.29
CA LEU A 79 -7.56 -2.39 4.11
C LEU A 79 -8.37 -3.58 3.63
N GLN A 80 -7.70 -4.50 2.93
CA GLN A 80 -8.32 -5.76 2.53
C GLN A 80 -7.95 -6.85 3.54
N CYS A 81 -8.92 -7.64 3.97
CA CYS A 81 -8.66 -8.83 4.76
C CYS A 81 -7.89 -9.84 3.91
N ASP A 82 -6.72 -10.29 4.36
CA ASP A 82 -5.89 -11.20 3.57
C ASP A 82 -6.49 -12.61 3.43
N ASN A 83 -7.45 -12.98 4.29
CA ASN A 83 -8.10 -14.30 4.24
C ASN A 83 -9.38 -14.31 3.39
N CYS A 84 -10.28 -13.34 3.57
CA CYS A 84 -11.59 -13.31 2.88
C CYS A 84 -11.72 -12.22 1.82
N ALA A 85 -10.69 -11.40 1.61
CA ALA A 85 -10.68 -10.30 0.65
C ALA A 85 -11.72 -9.18 0.90
N GLU A 86 -12.40 -9.17 2.05
CA GLU A 86 -13.34 -8.12 2.45
C GLU A 86 -12.61 -6.78 2.69
N LEU A 87 -13.22 -5.68 2.23
CA LEU A 87 -12.74 -4.33 2.48
C LEU A 87 -13.18 -3.87 3.88
N LEU A 88 -12.21 -3.55 4.72
CA LEU A 88 -12.39 -3.14 6.10
C LEU A 88 -11.97 -1.69 6.26
N ALA A 89 -12.65 -0.93 7.12
CA ALA A 89 -12.03 0.28 7.63
C ALA A 89 -10.75 -0.12 8.39
N VAL A 90 -9.67 0.67 8.29
CA VAL A 90 -8.38 0.35 8.94
C VAL A 90 -8.52 0.08 10.44
N ARG A 91 -9.51 0.70 11.12
CA ARG A 91 -9.83 0.47 12.54
C ARG A 91 -10.47 -0.89 12.85
N GLU A 92 -11.09 -1.53 11.86
CA GLU A 92 -11.76 -2.84 11.96
C GLU A 92 -10.81 -3.99 11.58
N ALA A 93 -9.70 -3.66 10.92
CA ALA A 93 -8.64 -4.60 10.61
C ALA A 93 -7.79 -4.90 11.85
N THR A 94 -7.47 -6.18 12.07
CA THR A 94 -6.53 -6.59 13.12
C THR A 94 -5.24 -7.09 12.48
N GLY A 95 -4.14 -6.38 12.71
CA GLY A 95 -2.80 -6.85 12.37
C GLY A 95 -2.39 -8.03 13.27
N LEU A 96 -1.72 -9.02 12.69
CA LEU A 96 -1.35 -10.25 13.41
C LEU A 96 -0.06 -10.13 14.24
N GLY A 97 0.74 -9.07 14.05
CA GLY A 97 1.92 -8.74 14.88
C GLY A 97 3.15 -9.64 14.70
N GLY A 98 3.01 -10.85 14.18
CA GLY A 98 4.11 -11.70 13.69
C GLY A 98 4.27 -11.70 12.17
N CYS A 99 3.37 -11.02 11.46
CA CYS A 99 3.44 -10.80 10.01
C CYS A 99 2.63 -9.55 9.64
N ARG A 100 2.67 -9.21 8.34
CA ARG A 100 2.04 -8.01 7.77
C ARG A 100 0.58 -8.19 7.38
N HIS A 101 0.04 -9.38 7.60
CA HIS A 101 -1.33 -9.68 7.24
C HIS A 101 -2.30 -9.07 8.25
N ALA A 102 -3.41 -8.59 7.73
CA ALA A 102 -4.52 -8.03 8.46
C ALA A 102 -5.76 -8.88 8.19
N LEU A 103 -6.47 -9.25 9.26
CA LEU A 103 -7.69 -10.04 9.17
C LEU A 103 -8.90 -9.27 9.69
N CYS A 104 -10.07 -9.55 9.12
CA CYS A 104 -11.33 -9.13 9.71
C CYS A 104 -11.59 -9.90 11.01
N ALA A 105 -12.40 -9.33 11.91
CA ALA A 105 -12.73 -9.94 13.19
C ALA A 105 -13.34 -11.35 13.05
N ALA A 106 -14.13 -11.59 11.99
CA ALA A 106 -14.70 -12.90 11.71
C ALA A 106 -13.65 -13.96 11.36
N CYS A 107 -12.73 -13.64 10.42
CA CYS A 107 -11.65 -14.56 10.04
C CYS A 107 -10.71 -14.83 11.22
N LEU A 108 -10.36 -13.80 11.99
CA LEU A 108 -9.54 -13.94 13.19
C LEU A 108 -10.23 -14.81 14.25
N GLY A 109 -11.55 -14.66 14.40
CA GLY A 109 -12.35 -15.46 15.32
C GLY A 109 -12.39 -16.94 14.96
N VAL A 110 -12.52 -17.26 13.67
CA VAL A 110 -12.44 -18.64 13.18
C VAL A 110 -11.07 -19.25 13.48
N LEU A 111 -9.98 -18.51 13.21
CA LEU A 111 -8.63 -18.99 13.47
C LEU A 111 -8.36 -19.27 14.95
N ALA A 112 -8.76 -18.36 15.83
CA ALA A 112 -8.59 -18.53 17.26
C ALA A 112 -9.33 -19.78 17.79
N ARG A 113 -10.46 -20.16 17.17
CA ARG A 113 -11.21 -21.38 17.52
C ARG A 113 -10.57 -22.65 16.98
N LEU A 114 -10.10 -22.62 15.72
CA LEU A 114 -9.46 -23.77 15.08
C LEU A 114 -8.15 -24.16 15.76
N HIS A 115 -7.41 -23.17 16.27
CA HIS A 115 -6.11 -23.42 16.89
C HIS A 115 -6.18 -23.73 18.39
N ALA A 116 -7.31 -23.57 19.08
CA ALA A 116 -7.37 -23.88 20.51
C ALA A 116 -7.16 -25.39 20.76
N PRO A 117 -6.21 -25.82 21.62
CA PRO A 117 -5.45 -25.03 22.60
C PRO A 117 -4.05 -24.53 22.15
N ALA A 118 -3.61 -24.88 20.94
CA ALA A 118 -2.34 -24.44 20.36
C ALA A 118 -2.30 -22.92 20.07
N GLU A 119 -1.09 -22.42 19.85
CA GLU A 119 -0.88 -21.05 19.42
C GLU A 119 -1.41 -20.85 17.99
N PRO A 120 -2.26 -19.84 17.75
CA PRO A 120 -2.76 -19.57 16.42
C PRO A 120 -1.65 -19.05 15.52
N LEU A 121 -1.62 -19.56 14.29
CA LEU A 121 -0.70 -19.13 13.23
C LEU A 121 -1.46 -18.35 12.16
N CYS A 122 -0.72 -17.56 11.37
CA CYS A 122 -1.27 -16.90 10.19
C CYS A 122 -1.94 -17.94 9.27
N PRO A 123 -3.16 -17.68 8.74
CA PRO A 123 -3.89 -18.63 7.91
C PRO A 123 -3.22 -18.84 6.54
N LEU A 124 -2.48 -17.84 6.06
CA LEU A 124 -1.87 -17.86 4.75
C LEU A 124 -0.74 -18.88 4.72
N GLU A 125 -0.82 -19.80 3.75
CA GLU A 125 0.08 -20.95 3.64
C GLU A 125 1.54 -20.54 3.51
N ALA A 126 1.82 -19.45 2.79
CA ALA A 126 3.17 -18.94 2.59
C ALA A 126 3.77 -18.25 3.84
N CYS A 127 2.94 -17.93 4.84
CA CYS A 127 3.38 -17.15 6.00
C CYS A 127 3.47 -17.97 7.27
N ARG A 128 2.34 -18.53 7.75
CA ARG A 128 2.25 -19.33 8.99
C ARG A 128 2.94 -18.73 10.23
N ALA A 129 3.19 -17.42 10.27
CA ALA A 129 3.84 -16.76 11.41
C ALA A 129 2.95 -16.80 12.66
N PRO A 130 3.53 -16.87 13.87
CA PRO A 130 2.76 -16.84 15.10
C PRO A 130 2.02 -15.51 15.26
N LEU A 131 0.79 -15.57 15.78
CA LEU A 131 0.03 -14.37 16.10
C LEU A 131 0.54 -13.74 17.40
N ALA A 132 0.60 -12.41 17.43
CA ALA A 132 0.81 -11.65 18.66
C ALA A 132 -0.33 -11.93 19.66
N GLU A 133 0.02 -11.86 20.96
CA GLU A 133 -0.89 -12.22 22.04
C GLU A 133 -2.18 -11.36 22.04
N GLU A 134 -2.11 -10.09 21.65
CA GLU A 134 -3.31 -9.27 21.44
C GLU A 134 -4.24 -9.82 20.36
N ALA A 135 -3.71 -10.18 19.19
CA ALA A 135 -4.51 -10.70 18.08
C ALA A 135 -5.16 -12.04 18.47
N ALA A 136 -4.41 -12.91 19.15
CA ALA A 136 -4.92 -14.17 19.69
C ALA A 136 -6.07 -13.94 20.70
N ARG A 137 -5.97 -12.93 21.56
CA ARG A 137 -7.03 -12.55 22.51
C ARG A 137 -8.26 -11.98 21.81
N THR A 138 -8.08 -11.13 20.79
CA THR A 138 -9.18 -10.53 20.02
C THR A 138 -9.97 -11.61 19.28
N GLY A 139 -9.30 -12.56 18.64
CA GLY A 139 -9.97 -13.68 17.96
C GLY A 139 -10.84 -14.52 18.91
N ARG A 140 -10.39 -14.73 20.15
CA ARG A 140 -11.17 -15.49 21.15
C ARG A 140 -12.45 -14.78 21.62
N ARG A 141 -12.53 -13.45 21.52
CA ARG A 141 -13.73 -12.69 21.93
C ARG A 141 -14.87 -12.79 20.92
N GLY A 142 -14.59 -13.22 19.68
CA GLY A 142 -15.57 -13.26 18.59
C GLY A 142 -16.04 -11.86 18.17
N PRO A 143 -16.74 -11.73 17.02
CA PRO A 143 -17.40 -10.48 16.68
C PRO A 143 -18.46 -10.16 17.76
N GLN A 144 -18.37 -8.98 18.38
CA GLN A 144 -19.49 -8.47 19.19
C GLN A 144 -20.65 -8.17 18.24
N PRO A 145 -21.90 -8.57 18.58
CA PRO A 145 -23.07 -8.34 17.75
C PRO A 145 -23.40 -6.85 17.60
#